data_AF-A0A0E1VWV6-F1
#
_entry.id   AF-A0A0E1VWV6-F1
#
_cell.length_a   1.000
_cell.length_b   1.000
_cell.length_c   1.000
_cell.angle_alpha   90.00
_cell.angle_beta   90.00
_cell.angle_gamma   90.00
#
_symmetry.space_group_name_H-M   'P 1'
#
loop_
_entity.id
_entity.type
_entity.pdbx_description
1 polymer ?
#
loop_
_entity_poly.entity_id
_entity_poly.type
_entity_poly.pdbx_seq_one_letter_code
_entity_poly.pdbx_strand_id
1 'polypeptide(L)'
;MSEDLRVGLFPVRYLVGTGLPGAPQLVLDLMVDTVDHSVVGRAAVSQAVSPPLNFHADVWGSYVFRLGPPPRRDGSGAIVQISLQGNQGGPQSNSMITFYGELLLKGDGKTGVASYRYYSNGSWHEVENVPVKADPELVPIEPGPVIGQSSMSAIGSAAMYGVAIQSAAASGDLAHMRTLSAYARQQLESRDEIAAALSELKAEIAKLESRQ
;
A
#
# COMPACT_ATOMS: atom_id res chain seq x y z
N MET A 1 -13.61 20.55 16.32
CA MET A 1 -12.23 20.14 16.60
C MET A 1 -12.07 18.77 15.98
N SER A 2 -11.49 18.72 14.78
CA SER A 2 -11.23 17.48 14.04
C SER A 2 -9.74 17.19 14.20
N GLU A 3 -9.39 16.64 15.35
CA GLU A 3 -8.06 16.08 15.58
C GLU A 3 -8.09 14.59 15.21
N ASP A 4 -7.00 14.08 14.63
CA ASP A 4 -6.73 12.68 14.22
C ASP A 4 -7.03 12.21 12.78
N LEU A 5 -6.99 13.09 11.77
CA LEU A 5 -6.53 12.63 10.44
C LEU A 5 -5.00 12.63 10.46
N ARG A 6 -4.44 11.47 10.81
CA ARG A 6 -3.01 11.18 10.82
C ARG A 6 -2.37 11.67 9.51
N VAL A 7 -1.53 12.69 9.63
CA VAL A 7 -0.75 13.27 8.53
C VAL A 7 0.29 12.23 8.11
N GLY A 8 0.15 11.63 6.93
CA GLY A 8 1.20 10.74 6.43
C GLY A 8 0.86 9.94 5.18
N LEU A 9 1.92 9.43 4.56
CA LEU A 9 1.88 8.47 3.47
C LEU A 9 1.64 7.08 4.06
N PHE A 10 0.62 6.36 3.59
CA PHE A 10 0.36 4.99 4.05
C PHE A 10 0.03 4.02 2.91
N PRO A 11 0.56 2.78 2.95
CA PRO A 11 0.21 1.75 1.99
C PRO A 11 -1.13 1.10 2.37
N VAL A 12 -1.89 0.70 1.36
CA VAL A 12 -3.12 -0.09 1.50
C VAL A 12 -3.25 -1.04 0.32
N ARG A 13 -3.61 -2.30 0.60
CA ARG A 13 -4.00 -3.28 -0.42
C ARG A 13 -5.50 -3.43 -0.42
N TYR A 14 -6.16 -3.29 -1.57
CA TYR A 14 -7.57 -3.60 -1.75
C TYR A 14 -7.75 -4.83 -2.64
N LEU A 15 -8.55 -5.77 -2.16
CA LEU A 15 -9.07 -6.88 -2.92
C LEU A 15 -10.48 -6.53 -3.40
N VAL A 16 -10.63 -6.47 -4.71
CA VAL A 16 -11.86 -6.07 -5.39
C VAL A 16 -12.36 -7.24 -6.21
N GLY A 17 -13.55 -7.74 -5.87
CA GLY A 17 -14.15 -8.88 -6.57
C GLY A 17 -15.16 -9.62 -5.71
N THR A 18 -15.84 -10.56 -6.35
CA THR A 18 -16.91 -11.35 -5.71
C THR A 18 -16.38 -12.57 -4.94
N GLY A 19 -15.12 -12.97 -5.19
CA GLY A 19 -14.54 -14.20 -4.65
C GLY A 19 -15.14 -15.48 -5.24
N LEU A 20 -15.95 -15.37 -6.30
CA LEU A 20 -16.52 -16.52 -6.98
C LEU A 20 -15.50 -17.16 -7.94
N PRO A 21 -15.46 -18.50 -8.04
CA PRO A 21 -14.60 -19.18 -9.01
C PRO A 21 -14.81 -18.66 -10.43
N GLY A 22 -13.72 -18.25 -11.07
CA GLY A 22 -13.73 -17.74 -12.44
C GLY A 22 -14.20 -16.30 -12.64
N ALA A 23 -14.61 -15.60 -11.58
CA ALA A 23 -14.83 -14.17 -11.65
C ALA A 23 -13.48 -13.42 -11.68
N PRO A 24 -13.36 -12.30 -12.41
CA PRO A 24 -12.18 -11.45 -12.34
C PRO A 24 -11.97 -10.90 -10.93
N GLN A 25 -10.71 -10.90 -10.50
CA GLN A 25 -10.27 -10.29 -9.24
C GLN A 25 -9.31 -9.15 -9.57
N LEU A 26 -9.62 -7.97 -9.07
CA LEU A 26 -8.74 -6.81 -9.09
C LEU A 26 -8.04 -6.70 -7.74
N VAL A 27 -6.71 -6.61 -7.77
CA VAL A 27 -5.86 -6.28 -6.62
C VAL A 27 -5.29 -4.90 -6.86
N LEU A 28 -5.45 -4.01 -5.87
CA LEU A 28 -4.90 -2.66 -5.89
C LEU A 28 -3.91 -2.51 -4.74
N ASP A 29 -2.64 -2.31 -5.07
CA ASP A 29 -1.61 -1.96 -4.10
C ASP A 29 -1.37 -0.46 -4.19
N LEU A 30 -1.91 0.30 -3.24
CA LEU A 30 -1.96 1.75 -3.29
C LEU A 30 -1.12 2.36 -2.16
N MET A 31 -0.52 3.50 -2.47
CA MET A 31 0.08 4.42 -1.52
C MET A 31 -0.78 5.67 -1.49
N VAL A 32 -1.34 5.98 -0.33
CA VAL A 32 -2.24 7.12 -0.12
C VAL A 32 -1.46 8.24 0.55
N ASP A 33 -1.44 9.41 -0.09
CA ASP A 33 -0.90 10.64 0.48
C ASP A 33 -2.03 11.52 1.00
N THR A 34 -2.17 11.58 2.32
CA THR A 34 -3.25 12.36 2.97
C THR A 34 -3.08 13.87 2.89
N VAL A 35 -1.88 14.35 2.59
CA VAL A 35 -1.57 15.79 2.50
C VAL A 35 -1.99 16.28 1.13
N ASP A 36 -1.51 15.60 0.09
CA ASP A 36 -1.74 15.98 -1.30
C ASP A 36 -3.04 15.40 -1.88
N HIS A 37 -3.80 14.65 -1.07
CA HIS A 37 -5.04 13.98 -1.48
C HIS A 37 -4.84 13.09 -2.71
N SER A 38 -3.65 12.54 -2.85
CA SER A 38 -3.22 11.79 -4.01
C SER A 38 -3.04 10.32 -3.69
N VAL A 39 -3.17 9.49 -4.73
CA VAL A 39 -3.00 8.05 -4.63
C VAL A 39 -2.16 7.59 -5.80
N VAL A 40 -1.17 6.75 -5.54
CA VAL A 40 -0.33 6.10 -6.55
C VAL A 40 -0.17 4.63 -6.23
N GLY A 41 0.06 3.78 -7.22
CA GLY A 41 0.19 2.35 -6.95
C GLY A 41 0.15 1.47 -8.18
N ARG A 42 -0.26 0.22 -7.98
CA ARG A 42 -0.41 -0.79 -9.04
C ARG A 42 -1.79 -1.42 -9.00
N ALA A 43 -2.35 -1.65 -10.18
CA ALA A 43 -3.53 -2.47 -10.38
C ALA A 43 -3.13 -3.79 -11.06
N ALA A 44 -3.67 -4.91 -10.57
CA ALA A 44 -3.55 -6.22 -11.18
C ALA A 44 -4.92 -6.86 -11.31
N VAL A 45 -5.36 -7.20 -12.53
CA VAL A 45 -6.59 -7.97 -12.75
C VAL A 45 -6.21 -9.39 -13.15
N SER A 46 -6.75 -10.36 -12.44
CA SER A 46 -6.53 -11.78 -12.70
C SER A 46 -7.84 -12.55 -12.82
N GLN A 47 -7.82 -13.65 -13.58
CA GLN A 47 -8.95 -14.57 -13.69
C GLN A 47 -8.43 -16.01 -13.80
N ALA A 48 -8.95 -16.89 -12.94
CA ALA A 48 -8.48 -18.27 -12.80
C ALA A 48 -9.15 -19.29 -13.75
N VAL A 49 -9.93 -18.85 -14.73
CA VAL A 49 -10.57 -19.72 -15.74
C VAL A 49 -9.99 -19.46 -17.12
N SER A 50 -10.10 -20.44 -18.02
CA SER A 50 -9.60 -20.33 -19.38
C SER A 50 -10.51 -19.45 -20.26
N PRO A 51 -9.98 -18.48 -21.03
CA PRO A 51 -8.57 -18.08 -21.08
C PRO A 51 -8.15 -17.26 -19.85
N PRO A 52 -6.96 -17.52 -19.28
CA PRO A 52 -6.49 -16.77 -18.12
C PRO A 52 -6.28 -15.29 -18.47
N LEU A 53 -6.76 -14.41 -17.60
CA LEU A 53 -6.52 -12.98 -17.69
C LEU A 53 -5.39 -12.60 -16.73
N ASN A 54 -4.40 -11.87 -17.23
CA ASN A 54 -3.36 -11.21 -16.43
C ASN A 54 -3.15 -9.80 -16.97
N PHE A 55 -3.72 -8.81 -16.29
CA PHE A 55 -3.59 -7.41 -16.65
C PHE A 55 -2.86 -6.67 -15.54
N HIS A 56 -1.97 -5.76 -15.91
CA HIS A 56 -1.25 -4.89 -14.97
C HIS A 56 -1.22 -3.45 -15.48
N ALA A 57 -1.38 -2.51 -14.56
CA ALA A 57 -1.19 -1.08 -14.80
C ALA A 57 -0.59 -0.40 -13.58
N ASP A 58 0.28 0.58 -13.82
CA ASP A 58 0.64 1.56 -12.80
C ASP A 58 -0.50 2.58 -12.74
N VAL A 59 -1.02 2.80 -11.54
CA VAL A 59 -2.21 3.63 -11.31
C VAL A 59 -1.88 4.87 -10.50
N TRP A 60 -2.61 5.94 -10.79
CA TRP A 60 -2.57 7.17 -10.02
C TRP A 60 -3.93 7.85 -10.02
N GLY A 61 -4.13 8.74 -9.07
CA GLY A 61 -5.33 9.55 -9.00
C GLY A 61 -5.45 10.25 -7.66
N SER A 62 -6.69 10.38 -7.18
CA SER A 62 -7.00 11.16 -5.99
C SER A 62 -7.92 10.40 -5.05
N TYR A 63 -7.92 10.82 -3.79
CA TYR A 63 -8.92 10.39 -2.83
C TYR A 63 -9.64 11.58 -2.21
N VAL A 64 -10.92 11.40 -1.89
CA VAL A 64 -11.75 12.41 -1.23
C VAL A 64 -12.50 11.76 -0.08
N PHE A 65 -12.44 12.39 1.09
CA PHE A 65 -13.25 12.03 2.24
C PHE A 65 -14.49 12.93 2.29
N ARG A 66 -15.69 12.34 2.35
CA ARG A 66 -16.96 13.07 2.43
C ARG A 66 -17.85 12.51 3.51
N LEU A 67 -18.65 13.35 4.15
CA LEU A 67 -19.73 12.90 5.01
C LEU A 67 -20.92 12.49 4.14
N GLY A 68 -21.37 11.24 4.24
CA GLY A 68 -22.56 10.78 3.55
C GLY A 68 -23.84 11.41 4.12
N PRO A 69 -24.91 11.51 3.33
CA PRO A 69 -26.18 12.04 3.78
C PRO A 69 -26.97 11.00 4.61
N PRO A 70 -27.58 11.38 5.76
CA PRO A 70 -27.50 12.67 6.45
C PRO A 70 -26.16 12.84 7.20
N PRO A 71 -25.58 14.06 7.25
CA PRO A 71 -24.29 14.28 7.89
C PRO A 71 -24.40 14.07 9.41
N ARG A 72 -23.73 13.05 9.94
CA ARG A 72 -23.69 12.78 11.38
C ARG A 72 -22.41 13.36 11.98
N ARG A 73 -22.55 14.04 13.12
CA ARG A 73 -21.42 14.66 13.85
C ARG A 73 -20.45 13.66 14.46
N ASP A 74 -20.83 12.40 14.55
CA ASP A 74 -20.01 11.28 15.06
C ASP A 74 -19.13 10.64 13.97
N GLY A 75 -19.15 11.17 12.74
CA GLY A 75 -18.42 10.60 11.60
C GLY A 75 -19.06 9.31 11.03
N SER A 76 -20.15 8.83 11.63
CA SER A 76 -20.86 7.66 11.10
C SER A 76 -21.57 8.02 9.79
N GLY A 77 -21.36 7.20 8.76
CA GLY A 77 -21.83 7.51 7.39
C GLY A 77 -20.84 8.30 6.54
N ALA A 78 -19.60 8.53 6.99
CA ALA A 78 -18.55 9.00 6.10
C ALA A 78 -18.30 8.01 4.94
N ILE A 79 -17.86 8.55 3.80
CA ILE A 79 -17.57 7.84 2.56
C ILE A 79 -16.19 8.31 2.09
N VAL A 80 -15.33 7.34 1.76
CA VAL A 80 -14.04 7.59 1.11
C VAL A 80 -14.19 7.21 -0.35
N GLN A 81 -13.99 8.19 -1.24
CA GLN A 81 -13.98 7.95 -2.67
C GLN A 81 -12.54 7.97 -3.18
N ILE A 82 -12.16 6.97 -3.98
CA ILE A 82 -10.86 6.92 -4.66
C ILE A 82 -11.11 6.82 -6.16
N SER A 83 -10.54 7.75 -6.91
CA SER A 83 -10.59 7.75 -8.37
C SER A 83 -9.20 7.45 -8.92
N LEU A 84 -9.11 6.47 -9.81
CA LEU A 84 -7.86 5.96 -10.37
C LEU A 84 -7.91 5.95 -11.90
N GLN A 85 -6.77 6.24 -12.49
CA GLN A 85 -6.47 5.95 -13.89
C GLN A 85 -5.09 5.30 -13.96
N GLY A 86 -4.83 4.53 -15.01
CA GLY A 86 -3.55 3.84 -15.14
C GLY A 86 -3.16 3.47 -16.55
N ASN A 87 -1.86 3.27 -16.74
CA ASN A 87 -1.24 2.81 -17.97
C ASN A 87 -0.01 1.95 -17.64
N GLN A 88 0.78 1.61 -18.65
CA GLN A 88 2.11 1.06 -18.45
C GLN A 88 3.13 2.21 -18.30
N GLY A 89 3.75 2.33 -17.13
CA GLY A 89 4.81 3.31 -16.86
C GLY A 89 4.38 4.58 -16.11
N GLY A 90 3.12 4.68 -15.71
CA GLY A 90 2.63 5.73 -14.82
C GLY A 90 2.32 7.09 -15.49
N PRO A 91 2.14 8.15 -14.67
CA PRO A 91 1.59 9.43 -15.13
C PRO A 91 2.46 10.20 -16.13
N GLN A 92 3.77 9.90 -16.17
CA GLN A 92 4.73 10.55 -17.07
C GLN A 92 5.00 9.74 -18.35
N SER A 93 4.40 8.54 -18.46
CA SER A 93 4.55 7.69 -19.64
C SER A 93 3.70 8.21 -20.81
N ASN A 94 4.23 8.10 -22.03
CA ASN A 94 3.48 8.37 -23.27
C ASN A 94 2.56 7.20 -23.68
N SER A 95 2.29 6.29 -22.75
CA SER A 95 1.41 5.14 -23.00
C SER A 95 -0.05 5.53 -22.82
N MET A 96 -0.92 4.96 -23.67
CA MET A 96 -2.37 5.11 -23.56
C MET A 96 -2.86 4.67 -22.17
N ILE A 97 -3.85 5.40 -21.63
CA ILE A 97 -4.56 4.97 -20.41
C ILE A 97 -5.33 3.68 -20.70
N THR A 98 -4.97 2.62 -20.00
CA THR A 98 -5.55 1.28 -20.14
C THR A 98 -6.37 0.85 -18.92
N PHE A 99 -6.47 1.69 -17.89
CA PHE A 99 -7.22 1.40 -16.67
C PHE A 99 -7.96 2.63 -16.15
N TYR A 100 -9.19 2.44 -15.67
CA TYR A 100 -9.92 3.40 -14.85
C TYR A 100 -10.57 2.65 -13.68
N GLY A 101 -10.58 3.24 -12.49
CA GLY A 101 -11.21 2.66 -11.32
C GLY A 101 -11.84 3.72 -10.43
N GLU A 102 -12.99 3.41 -9.86
CA GLU A 102 -13.67 4.20 -8.85
C GLU A 102 -14.02 3.30 -7.67
N LEU A 103 -13.54 3.65 -6.48
CA LEU A 103 -13.85 2.97 -5.24
C LEU A 103 -14.69 3.88 -4.36
N LEU A 104 -15.78 3.34 -3.84
CA LEU A 104 -16.63 3.97 -2.83
C LEU A 104 -16.57 3.12 -1.56
N LEU A 105 -15.74 3.57 -0.63
CA LEU A 105 -15.48 2.92 0.65
C LEU A 105 -16.30 3.58 1.75
N LYS A 106 -16.61 2.81 2.79
CA LYS A 106 -17.17 3.33 4.04
C LYS A 106 -16.12 4.20 4.74
N GLY A 107 -16.56 4.96 5.75
CA GLY A 107 -15.71 5.88 6.50
C GLY A 107 -14.50 5.25 7.18
N ASP A 108 -14.49 3.92 7.36
CA ASP A 108 -13.34 3.17 7.86
C ASP A 108 -12.25 2.96 6.80
N GLY A 109 -12.53 3.23 5.52
CA GLY A 109 -11.63 2.97 4.40
C GLY A 109 -11.34 1.49 4.17
N LYS A 110 -12.08 0.57 4.80
CA LYS A 110 -11.77 -0.88 4.75
C LYS A 110 -12.70 -1.67 3.85
N THR A 111 -13.95 -1.25 3.73
CA THR A 111 -14.94 -2.00 2.94
C THR A 111 -15.76 -1.06 2.09
N GLY A 112 -16.22 -1.55 0.94
CA GLY A 112 -17.00 -0.73 0.01
C GLY A 112 -17.40 -1.45 -1.26
N VAL A 113 -17.66 -0.67 -2.29
CA VAL A 113 -17.90 -1.13 -3.66
C VAL A 113 -16.96 -0.43 -4.61
N ALA A 114 -16.64 -1.07 -5.72
CA ALA A 114 -15.84 -0.46 -6.77
C ALA A 114 -16.39 -0.80 -8.16
N SER A 115 -16.15 0.13 -9.07
CA SER A 115 -16.35 -0.06 -10.50
C SER A 115 -15.02 0.21 -11.18
N TYR A 116 -14.65 -0.62 -12.14
CA TYR A 116 -13.40 -0.44 -12.87
C TYR A 116 -13.55 -0.93 -14.31
N ARG A 117 -12.72 -0.37 -15.17
CA ARG A 117 -12.57 -0.83 -16.55
C ARG A 117 -11.11 -0.93 -16.92
N TYR A 118 -10.79 -1.93 -17.72
CA TYR A 118 -9.43 -2.18 -18.20
C TYR A 118 -9.45 -2.55 -19.68
N TYR A 119 -8.40 -2.16 -20.39
CA TYR A 119 -8.24 -2.45 -21.80
C TYR A 119 -7.40 -3.71 -21.99
N SER A 120 -7.99 -4.76 -22.56
CA SER A 120 -7.34 -6.04 -22.82
C SER A 120 -7.76 -6.57 -24.19
N ASN A 121 -6.84 -7.19 -24.91
CA ASN A 121 -7.11 -7.85 -26.21
C ASN A 121 -7.90 -6.98 -27.22
N GLY A 122 -7.62 -5.68 -27.25
CA GLY A 122 -8.27 -4.76 -28.19
C GLY A 122 -9.63 -4.22 -27.73
N SER A 123 -10.15 -4.64 -26.57
CA SER A 123 -11.46 -4.24 -26.05
C SER A 123 -11.38 -3.69 -24.62
N TRP A 124 -12.32 -2.81 -24.29
CA TRP A 124 -12.56 -2.44 -22.90
C TRP A 124 -13.44 -3.50 -22.23
N HIS A 125 -13.04 -3.88 -21.02
CA HIS A 125 -13.82 -4.72 -20.12
C HIS A 125 -14.22 -3.88 -18.93
N GLU A 126 -15.50 -3.92 -18.56
CA GLU A 126 -16.07 -3.12 -17.48
C GLU A 126 -16.67 -4.04 -16.42
N VAL A 127 -16.40 -3.71 -15.16
CA VAL A 127 -16.85 -4.44 -13.99
C VAL A 127 -17.41 -3.41 -13.02
N GLU A 128 -18.69 -3.55 -12.67
CA GLU A 128 -19.40 -2.54 -11.89
C GLU A 128 -19.82 -3.08 -10.53
N ASN A 129 -19.83 -2.19 -9.53
CA ASN A 129 -20.45 -2.41 -8.22
C ASN A 129 -20.00 -3.70 -7.52
N VAL A 130 -18.72 -4.04 -7.63
CA VAL A 130 -18.16 -5.24 -6.99
C VAL A 130 -17.66 -4.94 -5.58
N PRO A 131 -17.76 -5.89 -4.64
CA PRO A 131 -17.30 -5.67 -3.27
C PRO A 131 -15.79 -5.38 -3.20
N VAL A 132 -15.43 -4.45 -2.32
CA VAL A 132 -14.04 -4.14 -1.96
C VAL A 132 -13.80 -4.49 -0.50
N LYS A 133 -12.65 -5.12 -0.25
CA LYS A 133 -12.12 -5.34 1.10
C LYS A 133 -10.65 -4.93 1.15
N ALA A 134 -10.30 -4.11 2.11
CA ALA A 134 -8.92 -3.87 2.47
C ALA A 134 -8.33 -5.17 3.00
N ASP A 135 -7.15 -5.50 2.53
CA ASP A 135 -6.42 -6.66 3.00
C ASP A 135 -5.77 -6.33 4.35
N PRO A 136 -6.17 -7.01 5.45
CA PRO A 136 -5.52 -6.81 6.73
C PRO A 136 -4.09 -7.36 6.74
N GLU A 137 -3.78 -8.28 5.82
CA GLU A 137 -2.48 -8.89 5.59
C GLU A 137 -1.66 -8.04 4.61
N LEU A 138 -1.45 -6.75 4.94
CA LEU A 138 -0.15 -6.15 4.64
C LEU A 138 0.89 -6.92 5.48
N VAL A 139 1.14 -8.17 5.11
CA VAL A 139 2.28 -8.95 5.55
C VAL A 139 3.46 -8.09 5.12
N PRO A 140 4.23 -7.51 6.06
CA PRO A 140 5.56 -7.05 5.69
C PRO A 140 6.19 -8.25 5.02
N ILE A 141 6.57 -8.13 3.74
CA ILE A 141 7.22 -9.22 2.97
C ILE A 141 8.15 -9.89 3.97
N GLU A 142 7.82 -11.11 4.40
CA GLU A 142 8.72 -11.83 5.28
C GLU A 142 10.03 -11.84 4.48
N PRO A 143 11.14 -11.33 5.02
CA PRO A 143 12.41 -11.54 4.38
C PRO A 143 12.49 -13.05 4.24
N GLY A 144 12.47 -13.54 3.00
CA GLY A 144 12.65 -14.96 2.74
C GLY A 144 13.88 -15.44 3.51
N PRO A 145 13.98 -16.75 3.82
CA PRO A 145 15.06 -17.29 4.63
C PRO A 145 16.39 -16.70 4.15
N VAL A 146 17.06 -15.98 5.05
CA VAL A 146 18.33 -15.31 4.76
C VAL A 146 19.31 -16.44 4.45
N ILE A 147 19.53 -16.70 3.16
CA ILE A 147 20.64 -17.57 2.75
C ILE A 147 21.89 -16.87 3.23
N GLY A 148 22.60 -17.54 4.13
CA GLY A 148 23.77 -17.00 4.82
C GLY A 148 24.78 -16.39 3.85
N GLN A 149 25.14 -15.15 4.15
CA GLN A 149 26.40 -14.49 3.84
C GLN A 149 27.04 -14.82 2.49
N SER A 150 26.87 -13.91 1.52
CA SER A 150 27.89 -13.56 0.53
C SER A 150 27.57 -12.16 -0.03
N SER A 151 28.24 -11.16 0.51
CA SER A 151 28.63 -9.87 -0.12
C SER A 151 27.74 -9.23 -1.21
N MET A 152 27.35 -7.97 -0.94
CA MET A 152 26.81 -6.94 -1.85
C MET A 152 25.28 -6.91 -2.06
N SER A 153 24.57 -6.09 -1.27
CA SER A 153 24.07 -4.79 -1.74
C SER A 153 23.31 -4.08 -0.63
N ALA A 154 23.78 -2.89 -0.29
CA ALA A 154 23.21 -2.01 0.71
C ALA A 154 22.05 -1.20 0.12
N ILE A 155 20.80 -1.57 0.40
CA ILE A 155 19.65 -0.64 0.48
C ILE A 155 18.73 -1.16 1.58
N GLY A 156 18.93 -0.67 2.81
CA GLY A 156 18.13 -1.05 3.97
C GLY A 156 16.70 -0.54 3.85
N SER A 157 15.74 -1.46 3.76
CA SER A 157 14.32 -1.14 3.95
C SER A 157 14.10 -0.87 5.44
N ALA A 158 13.93 0.40 5.82
CA ALA A 158 13.54 0.75 7.17
C ALA A 158 12.13 0.19 7.44
N ALA A 159 12.04 -0.86 8.27
CA ALA A 159 10.76 -1.36 8.75
C ALA A 159 10.07 -0.28 9.60
N MET A 160 8.94 0.23 9.11
CA MET A 160 8.17 1.30 9.77
C MET A 160 7.33 0.72 10.92
N TYR A 161 7.81 0.83 12.17
CA TYR A 161 7.17 0.21 13.34
C TYR A 161 5.87 0.89 13.82
N GLY A 162 5.53 2.09 13.32
CA GLY A 162 4.39 2.86 13.83
C GLY A 162 3.05 2.12 13.71
N VAL A 163 2.82 1.42 12.60
CA VAL A 163 1.57 0.69 12.33
C VAL A 163 1.57 -0.68 13.03
N ALA A 164 2.71 -1.36 13.10
CA ALA A 164 2.85 -2.64 13.79
C ALA A 164 2.58 -2.51 15.30
N ILE A 165 3.08 -1.43 15.93
CA ILE A 165 2.86 -1.19 17.38
C ILE A 165 1.40 -0.87 17.67
N GLN A 166 0.76 -0.06 16.82
CA GLN A 166 -0.64 0.33 17.01
C GLN A 166 -1.62 -0.80 16.70
N SER A 167 -1.33 -1.64 15.70
CA SER A 167 -2.14 -2.83 15.38
C SER A 167 -2.00 -3.91 16.45
N ALA A 168 -0.79 -4.14 16.97
CA ALA A 168 -0.58 -5.07 18.09
C ALA A 168 -1.35 -4.62 19.35
N ALA A 169 -1.32 -3.33 19.69
CA ALA A 169 -2.08 -2.77 20.82
C ALA A 169 -3.60 -2.85 20.63
N ALA A 170 -4.10 -2.66 19.40
CA ALA A 170 -5.53 -2.76 19.09
C ALA A 170 -6.05 -4.20 18.98
N SER A 171 -5.17 -5.16 18.65
CA SER A 171 -5.52 -6.57 18.48
C SER A 171 -5.77 -7.32 19.79
N GLY A 172 -5.24 -6.82 20.92
CA GLY A 172 -5.34 -7.49 22.22
C GLY A 172 -4.51 -8.78 22.36
N ASP A 173 -3.72 -9.16 21.35
CA ASP A 173 -2.90 -10.36 21.37
C ASP A 173 -1.58 -10.14 22.14
N LEU A 174 -1.52 -10.70 23.34
CA LEU A 174 -0.40 -10.56 24.28
C LEU A 174 0.88 -11.22 23.77
N ALA A 175 0.77 -12.32 23.02
CA ALA A 175 1.94 -13.00 22.44
C ALA A 175 2.57 -12.13 21.34
N HIS A 176 1.73 -11.54 20.49
CA HIS A 176 2.17 -10.67 19.41
C HIS A 176 2.82 -9.37 19.94
N MET A 177 2.23 -8.76 20.98
CA MET A 177 2.80 -7.58 21.65
C MET A 177 4.20 -7.84 22.25
N ARG A 178 4.43 -9.02 22.86
CA ARG A 178 5.74 -9.34 23.44
C ARG A 178 6.82 -9.51 22.40
N THR A 179 6.53 -10.23 21.31
CA THR A 179 7.48 -10.43 20.21
C THR A 179 7.87 -9.09 19.59
N LEU A 180 6.90 -8.22 19.32
CA LEU A 180 7.17 -6.89 18.77
C LEU A 180 8.00 -6.02 19.74
N SER A 181 7.70 -6.08 21.05
CA SER A 181 8.45 -5.33 22.06
C SER A 181 9.91 -5.76 22.20
N ALA A 182 10.19 -7.07 22.08
CA ALA A 182 11.54 -7.62 22.13
C ALA A 182 12.35 -7.16 20.91
N TYR A 183 11.72 -7.19 19.73
CA TYR A 183 12.33 -6.74 18.49
C TYR A 183 12.62 -5.23 18.48
N ALA A 184 11.68 -4.41 18.97
CA ALA A 184 11.88 -2.97 19.10
C ALA A 184 13.03 -2.62 20.07
N ARG A 185 13.20 -3.39 21.15
CA ARG A 185 14.34 -3.22 22.08
C ARG A 185 15.67 -3.56 21.42
N GLN A 186 15.74 -4.69 20.72
CA GLN A 186 16.95 -5.09 20.00
C GLN A 186 17.38 -4.04 18.97
N GLN A 187 16.42 -3.41 18.28
CA GLN A 187 16.71 -2.33 17.34
C GLN A 187 17.24 -1.05 18.03
N LEU A 188 16.67 -0.70 19.19
CA LEU A 188 17.16 0.42 19.99
C LEU A 188 18.57 0.18 20.52
N GLU A 189 18.89 -1.06 20.89
CA GLU A 189 20.24 -1.46 21.31
C GLU A 189 21.24 -1.38 20.14
N SER A 190 20.84 -1.76 18.93
CA SER A 190 21.70 -1.64 17.73
C SER A 190 21.88 -0.20 17.21
N ARG A 191 21.19 0.79 17.78
CA ARG A 191 21.21 2.18 17.29
C ARG A 191 22.60 2.79 17.36
N ASP A 192 23.32 2.52 18.45
CA ASP A 192 24.66 3.10 18.66
C ASP A 192 25.68 2.45 17.72
N GLU A 193 25.55 1.15 17.44
CA GLU A 193 26.36 0.44 16.45
C GLU A 193 26.12 0.95 15.02
N ILE A 194 24.86 1.22 14.65
CA ILE A 194 24.50 1.79 13.35
C ILE A 194 25.04 3.22 13.21
N ALA A 195 24.95 4.04 14.27
CA ALA A 195 25.50 5.39 14.26
C ALA A 195 27.02 5.40 14.10
N ALA A 196 27.72 4.47 14.76
CA ALA A 196 29.15 4.27 14.62
C ALA A 196 29.52 3.86 13.18
N ALA A 197 28.85 2.85 12.62
CA ALA A 197 29.08 2.39 11.24
C ALA A 197 28.83 3.49 10.20
N LEU A 198 27.82 4.35 10.43
CA LEU A 198 27.52 5.48 9.56
C LEU A 198 28.60 6.58 9.63
N SER A 199 29.20 6.79 10.80
CA SER A 199 30.32 7.72 10.95
C SER A 199 31.58 7.23 10.23
N GLU A 200 31.86 5.92 10.31
CA GLU A 200 32.99 5.28 9.64
C GLU A 200 32.81 5.30 8.11
N LEU A 201 31.60 5.00 7.62
CA LEU A 201 31.28 5.09 6.20
C LEU A 201 31.47 6.52 5.66
N LYS A 202 31.03 7.54 6.41
CA LYS A 202 31.24 8.96 6.04
C LYS A 202 32.72 9.32 5.96
N ALA A 203 33.54 8.80 6.87
CA ALA A 203 34.98 9.05 6.85
C ALA A 203 35.65 8.43 5.61
N GLU A 204 35.26 7.21 5.23
CA GLU A 204 35.82 6.55 4.04
C GLU A 204 35.35 7.23 2.73
N ILE A 205 34.09 7.70 2.67
CA ILE A 205 33.59 8.51 1.54
C ILE A 205 34.45 9.77 1.38
N ALA A 206 34.66 10.55 2.45
CA ALA A 206 35.46 11.77 2.39
C ALA A 206 36.92 11.52 1.95
N LYS A 207 37.49 10.40 2.35
CA LYS A 207 38.85 9.98 1.95
C LYS A 207 38.92 9.61 0.48
N LEU A 208 37.91 8.92 -0.07
CA LEU A 208 37.83 8.60 -1.50
C LEU A 208 37.60 9.85 -2.36
N GLU A 209 36.78 10.78 -1.89
CA GLU A 209 36.53 12.07 -2.57
C GLU A 209 37.79 12.95 -2.59
N SER A 210 38.61 12.93 -1.54
CA SER A 210 39.88 13.70 -1.51
C SER A 210 40.98 13.17 -2.44
N ARG A 211 40.77 11.99 -3.05
CA ARG A 211 41.74 11.29 -3.90
C ARG A 211 41.41 11.38 -5.40
N GLN A 212 40.25 11.93 -5.75
CA GLN A 212 39.88 12.35 -7.11
C GLN A 212 40.27 13.81 -7.36
#